data_AF-A0A929G7K3-F1
#
_entry.id   AF-A0A929G7K3-F1
#
_cell.length_a   1.000
_cell.length_b   1.000
_cell.length_c   1.000
_cell.angle_alpha   90.00
_cell.angle_beta   90.00
_cell.angle_gamma   90.00
#
_symmetry.space_group_name_H-M   'P 1'
#
loop_
_entity.id
_entity.type
_entity.pdbx_description
1 polymer ?
#
loop_
_entity_poly.entity_id
_entity_poly.type
_entity_poly.pdbx_seq_one_letter_code
_entity_poly.pdbx_strand_id
1 'polypeptide(L)'
;QLQPQRLLGSAVSVLHAQPVLTREMIRVAIRSATDMDPGHYLVGSDLAEQVETIKFVPLPLNLEELSKLWSAFFQTPYALSVTYQASVVLIEAEGIPQRALPVREPLIYTVPFCQPVIEQVLSEVGPDQPIIADITLLIHGRRLRGDVTRVRIGEIEVTPASEDVSDKEISLLLSSPPFPAGSLRAGVQGMQVLHHIMMGKPLTSHRGFESNVAAFVLRPTITDVEAPDATDVTVIFNPEVGKTQRAVLLLNELDPPSSRAARAYSFKAPPDNGIEDEDVDETASISFSITGVEPGDYLVRAQVDGAESPLEMDASGRYNGPTVTIP
;
A
#
# COMPACT_ATOMS: atom_id res chain seq x y z
N GLN A 1 16.04 -67.52 1.79
CA GLN A 1 14.90 -67.08 0.97
C GLN A 1 14.02 -66.11 1.77
N LEU A 2 13.34 -65.17 1.10
CA LEU A 2 12.44 -64.16 1.68
C LEU A 2 13.06 -63.22 2.73
N GLN A 3 14.33 -62.82 2.56
CA GLN A 3 15.01 -61.95 3.52
C GLN A 3 14.28 -60.60 3.74
N PRO A 4 13.83 -59.87 2.70
CA PRO A 4 13.10 -58.61 2.90
C PRO A 4 11.78 -58.79 3.66
N GLN A 5 11.01 -59.83 3.35
CA GLN A 5 9.73 -60.11 4.00
C GLN A 5 9.93 -60.49 5.48
N ARG A 6 10.98 -61.26 5.79
CA ARG A 6 11.31 -61.65 7.16
C ARG A 6 11.77 -60.45 7.99
N LEU A 7 12.59 -59.56 7.42
CA LEU A 7 13.01 -58.31 8.07
C LEU A 7 11.82 -57.37 8.30
N LEU A 8 10.95 -57.21 7.31
CA LEU A 8 9.75 -56.40 7.45
C LEU A 8 8.81 -56.97 8.53
N GLY A 9 8.60 -58.29 8.54
CA GLY A 9 7.81 -58.95 9.57
C GLY A 9 8.37 -58.72 10.98
N SER A 10 9.70 -58.72 11.13
CA SER A 10 10.36 -58.38 12.39
C SER A 10 10.12 -56.92 12.79
N ALA A 11 10.28 -55.97 11.86
CA ALA A 11 10.07 -54.54 12.12
C ALA A 11 8.62 -54.24 12.49
N VAL A 12 7.66 -54.79 11.74
CA VAL A 12 6.21 -54.67 12.00
C VAL A 12 5.85 -55.29 13.35
N SER A 13 6.43 -56.45 13.69
CA SER A 13 6.19 -57.09 14.99
C SER A 13 6.66 -56.20 16.15
N VAL A 14 7.79 -55.52 16.01
CA VAL A 14 8.30 -54.59 17.03
C VAL A 14 7.40 -53.36 17.13
N LEU A 15 7.04 -52.73 16.02
CA LEU A 15 6.15 -51.56 16.00
C LEU A 15 4.75 -51.90 16.50
N HIS A 16 4.27 -53.13 16.31
CA HIS A 16 2.99 -53.58 16.86
C HIS A 16 3.06 -53.87 18.36
N ALA A 17 4.16 -54.46 18.85
CA ALA A 17 4.34 -54.77 20.27
C ALA A 17 4.63 -53.50 21.11
N GLN A 18 5.34 -52.53 20.53
CA GLN A 18 5.75 -51.29 21.17
C GLN A 18 5.45 -50.10 20.23
N PRO A 19 4.18 -49.72 20.04
CA PRO A 19 3.77 -48.65 19.12
C PRO A 19 3.98 -47.25 19.67
N VAL A 20 4.89 -47.08 20.64
CA VAL A 20 5.07 -45.82 21.38
C VAL A 20 6.55 -45.49 21.43
N LEU A 21 6.91 -44.29 20.99
CA LEU A 21 8.25 -43.76 21.16
C LEU A 21 8.38 -43.16 22.55
N THR A 22 8.92 -43.93 23.49
CA THR A 22 9.02 -43.48 24.89
C THR A 22 10.00 -42.31 25.04
N ARG A 23 9.79 -41.48 26.07
CA ARG A 23 10.67 -40.35 26.38
C ARG A 23 12.14 -40.77 26.57
N GLU A 24 12.38 -41.93 27.15
CA GLU A 24 13.74 -42.45 27.33
C GLU A 24 14.39 -42.81 26.00
N MET A 25 13.66 -43.42 25.07
CA MET A 25 14.16 -43.70 23.73
C MET A 25 14.52 -42.41 22.98
N ILE A 26 13.70 -41.37 23.12
CA ILE A 26 13.97 -40.05 22.52
C ILE A 26 15.24 -39.44 23.12
N ARG A 27 15.37 -39.44 24.45
CA ARG A 27 16.56 -38.89 25.14
C ARG A 27 17.84 -39.63 24.76
N VAL A 28 17.80 -40.96 24.70
CA VAL A 28 18.94 -41.78 24.27
C VAL A 28 19.32 -41.48 22.83
N ALA A 29 18.34 -41.36 21.92
CA ALA A 29 18.58 -41.03 20.52
C ALA A 29 19.18 -39.62 20.36
N ILE A 30 18.65 -38.62 21.06
CA ILE A 30 19.18 -37.25 21.04
C ILE A 30 20.62 -37.22 21.58
N ARG A 31 20.87 -37.84 22.75
CA ARG A 31 22.22 -37.91 23.33
C ARG A 31 23.21 -38.57 22.38
N SER A 32 22.85 -39.73 21.84
CA SER A 32 23.72 -40.45 20.91
C SER A 32 24.03 -39.64 19.65
N ALA A 33 23.08 -38.86 19.13
CA ALA A 33 23.30 -37.99 17.98
C ALA A 33 24.22 -36.80 18.32
N THR A 34 23.97 -36.14 19.45
CA THR A 34 24.77 -34.99 19.92
C THR A 34 26.19 -35.39 20.33
N ASP A 35 26.38 -36.59 20.88
CA ASP A 35 27.71 -37.11 21.26
C ASP A 35 28.57 -37.41 20.02
N MET A 36 27.94 -37.81 18.91
CA MET A 36 28.63 -38.04 17.63
C MET A 36 28.90 -36.74 16.86
N ASP A 37 27.97 -35.77 16.94
CA ASP A 37 28.08 -34.47 16.30
C ASP A 37 27.50 -33.36 17.21
N PRO A 38 28.35 -32.55 17.86
CA PRO A 38 27.90 -31.45 18.71
C PRO A 38 27.10 -30.37 17.96
N GLY A 39 27.15 -30.33 16.62
CA GLY A 39 26.37 -29.42 15.78
C GLY A 39 25.07 -30.02 15.24
N HIS A 40 24.68 -31.22 15.69
CA HIS A 40 23.51 -31.91 15.16
C HIS A 40 22.21 -31.14 15.38
N TYR A 41 21.28 -31.15 14.43
CA TYR A 41 20.00 -30.40 14.49
C TYR A 41 19.06 -30.83 15.64
N LEU A 42 19.36 -31.92 16.34
CA LEU A 42 18.62 -32.38 17.51
C LEU A 42 19.12 -31.76 18.82
N VAL A 43 20.23 -31.02 18.77
CA VAL A 43 20.74 -30.28 19.92
C VAL A 43 19.67 -29.26 20.36
N GLY A 44 19.26 -29.35 21.64
CA GLY A 44 18.21 -28.52 22.21
C GLY A 44 16.78 -28.98 21.92
N SER A 45 16.58 -30.14 21.28
CA SER A 45 15.23 -30.68 21.06
C SER A 45 14.53 -31.02 22.38
N ASP A 46 13.33 -30.49 22.56
CA ASP A 46 12.44 -30.68 23.70
C ASP A 46 11.40 -31.80 23.47
N LEU A 47 11.54 -32.57 22.38
CA LEU A 47 10.55 -33.58 21.95
C LEU A 47 10.22 -34.61 23.05
N ALA A 48 11.18 -34.92 23.93
CA ALA A 48 10.98 -35.83 25.05
C ALA A 48 10.12 -35.24 26.19
N GLU A 49 10.00 -33.91 26.26
CA GLU A 49 9.27 -33.19 27.31
C GLU A 49 7.84 -32.82 26.91
N GLN A 50 7.47 -33.09 25.65
CA GLN A 50 6.12 -32.91 25.12
C GLN A 50 5.07 -33.63 25.99
N VAL A 51 3.91 -32.99 26.14
CA VAL A 51 2.82 -33.45 27.03
C VAL A 51 2.33 -34.84 26.62
N GLU A 52 2.17 -35.07 25.32
CA GLU A 52 1.77 -36.37 24.77
C GLU A 52 2.95 -37.15 24.22
N THR A 53 2.87 -38.48 24.30
CA THR A 53 3.89 -39.37 23.74
C THR A 53 3.56 -39.73 22.29
N ILE A 54 4.58 -39.76 21.44
CA ILE A 54 4.42 -40.11 20.02
C ILE A 54 4.00 -41.59 19.89
N LYS A 55 2.90 -41.81 19.16
CA LYS A 55 2.37 -43.15 18.87
C LYS A 55 2.45 -43.43 17.38
N PHE A 56 2.84 -44.66 17.03
CA PHE A 56 2.85 -45.17 15.67
C PHE A 56 1.61 -46.03 15.43
N VAL A 57 0.83 -45.66 14.41
CA VAL A 57 -0.36 -46.41 13.99
C VAL A 57 -0.18 -46.87 12.55
N PRO A 58 -0.42 -48.16 12.23
CA PRO A 58 -0.39 -48.62 10.84
C PRO A 58 -1.35 -47.81 9.98
N LEU A 59 -0.86 -47.29 8.87
CA LEU A 59 -1.66 -46.56 7.89
C LEU A 59 -1.81 -47.45 6.63
N PRO A 60 -2.96 -48.12 6.45
CA PRO A 60 -3.14 -48.99 5.29
C PRO A 60 -3.22 -48.14 4.02
N LEU A 61 -2.30 -48.39 3.09
CA LEU A 61 -2.33 -47.80 1.75
C LEU A 61 -2.85 -48.82 0.74
N ASN A 62 -3.72 -48.39 -0.16
CA ASN A 62 -4.18 -49.22 -1.28
C ASN A 62 -3.17 -49.20 -2.45
N LEU A 63 -3.40 -50.02 -3.47
CA LEU A 63 -2.49 -50.15 -4.62
C LEU A 63 -2.31 -48.84 -5.39
N GLU A 64 -3.39 -48.05 -5.53
CA GLU A 64 -3.33 -46.77 -6.23
C GLU A 64 -2.47 -45.76 -5.47
N GLU A 65 -2.64 -45.67 -4.15
CA GLU A 65 -1.86 -44.79 -3.26
C GLU A 65 -0.38 -45.17 -3.24
N LEU A 66 -0.07 -46.47 -3.15
CA LEU A 66 1.30 -46.98 -3.25
C LEU A 66 1.90 -46.68 -4.62
N SER A 67 1.14 -46.88 -5.71
CA SER A 67 1.61 -46.57 -7.07
C SER A 67 1.91 -45.08 -7.23
N LYS A 68 1.08 -44.19 -6.68
CA LYS A 68 1.32 -42.74 -6.71
C LYS A 68 2.56 -42.36 -5.92
N LEU A 69 2.74 -42.91 -4.73
CA LEU A 69 3.91 -42.64 -3.88
C LEU A 69 5.20 -43.02 -4.60
N TRP A 70 5.28 -44.22 -5.17
CA TRP A 70 6.46 -44.68 -5.90
C TRP A 70 6.71 -43.94 -7.21
N SER A 71 5.66 -43.40 -7.85
CA SER A 71 5.82 -42.61 -9.08
C SER A 71 6.60 -41.30 -8.87
N ALA A 72 6.66 -40.79 -7.63
CA ALA A 72 7.46 -39.61 -7.29
C ALA A 72 8.98 -39.89 -7.24
N PHE A 73 9.39 -41.15 -7.07
CA PHE A 73 10.80 -41.54 -6.96
C PHE A 73 11.33 -42.03 -8.32
N PHE A 74 11.81 -41.10 -9.15
CA PHE A 74 12.35 -41.42 -10.47
C PHE A 74 13.59 -42.34 -10.35
N GLN A 75 13.61 -43.43 -11.15
CA GLN A 75 14.69 -44.45 -11.21
C GLN A 75 14.87 -45.36 -9.97
N THR A 76 13.97 -45.34 -8.99
CA THR A 76 14.07 -46.26 -7.84
C THR A 76 13.17 -47.49 -8.06
N PRO A 77 13.69 -48.73 -7.95
CA PRO A 77 12.85 -49.92 -8.07
C PRO A 77 11.87 -50.02 -6.90
N TYR A 78 10.65 -50.51 -7.18
CA TYR A 78 9.65 -50.78 -6.15
C TYR A 78 10.23 -51.70 -5.08
N ALA A 79 10.22 -51.22 -3.83
CA ALA A 79 10.61 -52.02 -2.67
C ALA A 79 9.38 -52.40 -1.85
N LEU A 80 9.50 -53.50 -1.09
CA LEU A 80 8.48 -53.90 -0.14
C LEU A 80 8.39 -52.86 0.98
N SER A 81 7.21 -52.28 1.21
CA SER A 81 7.01 -51.18 2.16
C SER A 81 5.71 -51.33 2.96
N VAL A 82 5.71 -50.75 4.16
CA VAL A 82 4.55 -50.58 5.04
C VAL A 82 4.56 -49.14 5.55
N THR A 83 3.39 -48.56 5.77
CA THR A 83 3.27 -47.17 6.22
C THR A 83 2.76 -47.12 7.66
N TYR A 84 3.37 -46.25 8.45
CA TYR A 84 2.94 -45.92 9.80
C TYR A 84 2.82 -44.41 9.93
N GLN A 85 1.76 -43.97 10.61
CA GLN A 85 1.60 -42.57 11.01
C GLN A 85 2.12 -42.39 12.43
N ALA A 86 3.05 -41.46 12.62
CA ALA A 86 3.44 -40.95 13.93
C ALA A 86 2.55 -39.74 14.28
N SER A 87 1.91 -39.73 15.45
CA SER A 87 0.99 -38.65 15.85
C SER A 87 1.34 -37.99 17.19
N VAL A 88 0.92 -36.73 17.29
CA VAL A 88 1.04 -35.75 18.39
C VAL A 88 2.43 -35.14 18.57
N VAL A 89 2.77 -34.23 17.66
CA VAL A 89 3.82 -33.24 17.87
C VAL A 89 3.11 -31.90 18.06
N LEU A 90 3.14 -31.37 19.28
CA LEU A 90 2.66 -30.02 19.56
C LEU A 90 3.81 -29.05 19.32
N ILE A 91 3.59 -28.05 18.48
CA ILE A 91 4.57 -27.00 18.22
C ILE A 91 4.18 -25.79 19.05
N GLU A 92 4.91 -25.56 20.13
CA GLU A 92 4.74 -24.39 20.99
C GLU A 92 5.85 -23.37 20.72
N ALA A 93 5.52 -22.08 20.79
CA ALA A 93 6.53 -21.03 20.78
C ALA A 93 6.94 -20.74 22.23
N GLU A 94 8.25 -20.70 22.51
CA GLU A 94 8.80 -20.22 23.79
C GLU A 94 8.62 -18.70 23.91
N GLY A 95 7.40 -18.27 24.19
CA GLY A 95 7.08 -16.89 24.53
C GLY A 95 6.32 -16.87 25.85
N ILE A 96 6.79 -16.11 26.83
CA ILE A 96 5.95 -15.77 27.98
C ILE A 96 4.94 -14.74 27.45
N PRO A 97 3.65 -15.08 27.29
CA PRO A 97 2.67 -14.08 26.90
C PRO A 97 2.65 -13.01 27.98
N GLN A 98 2.75 -11.75 27.58
CA GLN A 98 2.59 -10.64 28.52
C GLN A 98 1.18 -10.71 29.09
N ARG A 99 1.05 -11.17 30.35
CA ARG A 99 -0.25 -11.21 31.03
C ARG A 99 -0.73 -9.77 31.19
N ALA A 100 -1.85 -9.44 30.55
CA ALA A 100 -2.52 -8.18 30.78
C ALA A 100 -2.83 -8.06 32.28
N LEU A 101 -2.60 -6.87 32.85
CA LEU A 101 -2.97 -6.58 34.22
C LEU A 101 -4.51 -6.71 34.37
N PRO A 102 -5.02 -7.21 35.51
CA PRO A 102 -6.45 -7.21 35.78
C PRO A 102 -7.01 -5.78 35.65
N VAL A 103 -8.16 -5.65 34.98
CA VAL A 103 -8.86 -4.36 34.85
C VAL A 103 -9.24 -3.86 36.25
N ARG A 104 -8.67 -2.73 36.67
CA ARG A 104 -8.95 -2.13 37.99
C ARG A 104 -10.29 -1.41 38.03
N GLU A 105 -10.59 -0.64 36.98
CA GLU A 105 -11.78 0.20 36.89
C GLU A 105 -12.28 0.20 35.44
N PRO A 106 -13.56 -0.16 35.17
CA PRO A 106 -14.13 0.04 33.84
C PRO A 106 -14.42 1.52 33.60
N LEU A 107 -13.88 2.09 32.53
CA LEU A 107 -14.25 3.42 32.05
C LEU A 107 -15.25 3.26 30.91
N ILE A 108 -16.52 3.55 31.17
CA ILE A 108 -17.61 3.42 30.20
C ILE A 108 -17.95 4.80 29.65
N TYR A 109 -17.85 4.95 28.33
CA TYR A 109 -18.20 6.19 27.62
C TYR A 109 -19.44 5.94 26.75
N THR A 110 -20.39 6.87 26.76
CA THR A 110 -21.55 6.85 25.86
C THR A 110 -21.48 8.08 24.98
N VAL A 111 -21.24 7.88 23.70
CA VAL A 111 -21.15 8.93 22.68
C VAL A 111 -22.27 8.70 21.67
N PRO A 112 -23.13 9.70 21.41
CA PRO A 112 -24.15 9.57 20.39
C PRO A 112 -23.49 9.37 19.03
N PHE A 113 -24.10 8.55 18.17
CA PHE A 113 -23.62 8.34 16.82
C PHE A 113 -23.78 9.63 16.01
N CYS A 114 -22.68 10.34 15.78
CA CYS A 114 -22.63 11.59 15.03
C CYS A 114 -21.74 11.40 13.80
N GLN A 115 -22.29 10.78 12.75
CA GLN A 115 -21.55 10.62 11.51
C GLN A 115 -21.49 11.95 10.74
N PRO A 116 -20.28 12.48 10.44
CA PRO A 116 -20.13 13.62 9.54
C PRO A 116 -20.54 13.22 8.12
N VAL A 117 -21.09 14.15 7.34
CA VAL A 117 -21.40 13.92 5.93
C VAL A 117 -20.86 15.08 5.12
N ILE A 118 -20.03 14.77 4.12
CA ILE A 118 -19.55 15.73 3.13
C ILE A 118 -20.56 15.77 2.00
N GLU A 119 -21.08 16.96 1.71
CA GLU A 119 -22.04 17.19 0.64
C GLU A 119 -21.35 17.78 -0.60
N GLN A 120 -20.33 18.64 -0.40
CA GLN A 120 -19.62 19.29 -1.49
C GLN A 120 -18.20 19.68 -1.09
N VAL A 121 -17.30 19.71 -2.08
CA VAL A 121 -15.92 20.19 -1.94
C VAL A 121 -15.69 21.22 -3.03
N LEU A 122 -15.27 22.43 -2.65
CA LEU A 122 -15.12 23.56 -3.55
C LEU A 122 -13.76 24.25 -3.37
N SER A 123 -13.34 24.99 -4.39
CA SER A 123 -12.29 25.99 -4.25
C SER A 123 -12.87 27.24 -3.58
N GLU A 124 -12.14 27.83 -2.64
CA GLU A 124 -12.50 29.12 -2.02
C GLU A 124 -12.61 30.25 -3.06
N VAL A 125 -11.87 30.17 -4.16
CA VAL A 125 -11.92 31.16 -5.25
C VAL A 125 -13.28 31.12 -5.97
N GLY A 126 -13.92 29.96 -6.03
CA GLY A 126 -15.24 29.79 -6.63
C GLY A 126 -15.55 28.33 -7.00
N PRO A 127 -16.84 27.99 -7.18
CA PRO A 127 -17.28 26.61 -7.38
C PRO A 127 -16.77 25.97 -8.68
N ASP A 128 -16.55 26.77 -9.72
CA ASP A 128 -16.07 26.33 -11.04
C ASP A 128 -14.57 26.58 -11.25
N GLN A 129 -13.87 27.05 -10.21
CA GLN A 129 -12.45 27.34 -10.28
C GLN A 129 -11.61 26.07 -10.07
N PRO A 130 -10.44 25.97 -10.73
CA PRO A 130 -9.56 24.83 -10.57
C PRO A 130 -9.09 24.73 -9.11
N ILE A 131 -9.07 23.51 -8.60
CA ILE A 131 -8.44 23.18 -7.32
C ILE A 131 -6.98 22.84 -7.63
N ILE A 132 -6.06 23.67 -7.18
CA ILE A 132 -4.61 23.52 -7.37
C ILE A 132 -3.90 23.41 -6.02
N ALA A 133 -2.59 23.15 -6.01
CA ALA A 133 -1.82 23.29 -4.77
C ALA A 133 -1.92 24.73 -4.24
N ASP A 134 -1.72 24.91 -2.92
CA ASP A 134 -1.71 26.22 -2.25
C ASP A 134 -3.04 26.98 -2.14
N ILE A 135 -4.18 26.39 -2.54
CA ILE A 135 -5.50 26.99 -2.29
C ILE A 135 -6.15 26.48 -1.00
N THR A 136 -7.12 27.24 -0.52
CA THR A 136 -8.09 26.79 0.48
C THR A 136 -9.23 26.02 -0.18
N LEU A 137 -9.50 24.82 0.33
CA LEU A 137 -10.72 24.07 0.05
C LEU A 137 -11.83 24.47 1.02
N LEU A 138 -13.03 24.61 0.49
CA LEU A 138 -14.27 24.71 1.27
C LEU A 138 -15.00 23.37 1.23
N ILE A 139 -15.07 22.72 2.38
CA ILE A 139 -15.71 21.40 2.56
C ILE A 139 -17.07 21.62 3.19
N HIS A 140 -18.13 21.62 2.39
CA HIS A 140 -19.49 21.79 2.89
C HIS A 140 -20.14 20.45 3.24
N GLY A 141 -20.98 20.48 4.27
CA GLY A 141 -21.73 19.31 4.68
C GLY A 141 -22.51 19.53 5.97
N ARG A 142 -22.59 18.47 6.77
CA ARG A 142 -23.32 18.47 8.05
C ARG A 142 -22.59 17.66 9.10
N ARG A 143 -22.67 18.15 10.34
CA ARG A 143 -22.01 17.56 11.52
C ARG A 143 -20.51 17.41 11.30
N LEU A 144 -19.88 18.40 10.66
CA LEU A 144 -18.45 18.33 10.36
C LEU A 144 -17.58 18.57 11.60
N ARG A 145 -18.10 19.25 12.64
CA ARG A 145 -17.37 19.50 13.89
C ARG A 145 -17.62 18.39 14.92
N GLY A 146 -16.54 17.81 15.43
CA GLY A 146 -16.51 16.93 16.61
C GLY A 146 -15.50 17.42 17.67
N ASP A 147 -15.29 16.64 18.73
CA ASP A 147 -14.31 16.95 19.80
C ASP A 147 -12.91 17.19 19.22
N VAL A 148 -12.49 16.28 18.35
CA VAL A 148 -11.29 16.41 17.52
C VAL A 148 -11.69 16.09 16.08
N THR A 149 -11.58 17.09 15.21
CA THR A 149 -11.90 16.96 13.79
C THR A 149 -10.59 16.85 13.00
N ARG A 150 -10.48 15.83 12.18
CA ARG A 150 -9.37 15.64 11.22
C ARG A 150 -9.91 15.52 9.82
N VAL A 151 -9.09 15.88 8.84
CA VAL A 151 -9.36 15.65 7.43
C VAL A 151 -8.32 14.69 6.90
N ARG A 152 -8.77 13.64 6.22
CA ARG A 152 -7.90 12.69 5.51
C ARG A 152 -8.01 12.95 4.01
N ILE A 153 -6.89 13.13 3.32
CA ILE A 153 -6.78 13.15 1.85
C ILE A 153 -5.77 12.08 1.45
N GLY A 154 -6.20 11.07 0.71
CA GLY A 154 -5.39 9.87 0.50
C GLY A 154 -4.99 9.21 1.83
N GLU A 155 -3.69 9.04 2.06
CA GLU A 155 -3.15 8.47 3.30
C GLU A 155 -2.80 9.52 4.37
N ILE A 156 -2.97 10.81 4.07
CA ILE A 156 -2.50 11.90 4.94
C ILE A 156 -3.65 12.41 5.78
N GLU A 157 -3.46 12.42 7.10
CA GLU A 157 -4.38 13.03 8.06
C GLU A 157 -3.83 14.34 8.61
N VAL A 158 -4.62 15.40 8.48
CA VAL A 158 -4.32 16.72 9.05
C VAL A 158 -5.39 17.15 10.02
N THR A 159 -5.03 18.06 10.94
CA THR A 159 -5.98 18.69 11.86
C THR A 159 -6.15 20.14 11.43
N PRO A 160 -7.32 20.54 10.88
CA PRO A 160 -7.60 21.93 10.56
C PRO A 160 -7.57 22.81 11.82
N ALA A 161 -7.37 24.12 11.65
CA ALA A 161 -7.47 25.05 12.77
C ALA A 161 -8.92 25.08 13.31
N SER A 162 -9.10 25.25 14.62
CA SER A 162 -10.43 25.14 15.24
C SER A 162 -11.38 26.26 14.78
N GLU A 163 -10.84 27.41 14.41
CA GLU A 163 -11.56 28.55 13.84
C GLU A 163 -12.11 28.27 12.43
N ASP A 164 -11.47 27.38 11.69
CA ASP A 164 -11.82 27.01 10.31
C ASP A 164 -12.81 25.83 10.23
N VAL A 165 -13.26 25.32 11.38
CA VAL A 165 -14.17 24.18 11.46
C VAL A 165 -15.51 24.60 12.05
N SER A 166 -16.58 24.39 11.31
CA SER A 166 -17.95 24.52 11.79
C SER A 166 -18.74 23.23 11.58
N ASP A 167 -19.98 23.19 12.05
CA ASP A 167 -20.86 22.04 11.80
C ASP A 167 -21.21 21.84 10.31
N LYS A 168 -21.04 22.88 9.48
CA LYS A 168 -21.50 22.89 8.08
C LYS A 168 -20.38 23.07 7.06
N GLU A 169 -19.22 23.51 7.51
CA GLU A 169 -18.12 23.89 6.64
C GLU A 169 -16.79 23.67 7.34
N ILE A 170 -15.80 23.17 6.61
CA ILE A 170 -14.39 23.19 6.99
C ILE A 170 -13.62 23.95 5.90
N SER A 171 -12.87 24.97 6.29
CA SER A 171 -11.88 25.61 5.44
C SER A 171 -10.52 24.92 5.63
N LEU A 172 -9.90 24.46 4.55
CA LEU A 172 -8.66 23.68 4.62
C LEU A 172 -7.66 24.12 3.56
N LEU A 173 -6.56 24.72 3.99
CA LEU A 173 -5.42 25.02 3.13
C LEU A 173 -4.74 23.72 2.67
N LEU A 174 -4.50 23.57 1.37
CA LEU A 174 -3.85 22.39 0.79
C LEU A 174 -2.31 22.42 0.84
N SER A 175 -1.72 23.54 1.24
CA SER A 175 -0.26 23.66 1.37
C SER A 175 0.25 23.28 2.76
N SER A 176 1.56 23.38 2.91
CA SER A 176 2.24 23.19 4.19
C SER A 176 2.38 24.52 4.93
N PRO A 177 1.93 24.63 6.20
CA PRO A 177 1.05 23.73 6.96
C PRO A 177 -0.44 23.89 6.56
N PRO A 178 -1.32 22.89 6.79
CA PRO A 178 -1.17 21.75 7.71
C PRO A 178 -0.65 20.45 7.08
N PHE A 179 -0.53 20.37 5.75
CA PHE A 179 0.00 19.18 5.09
C PHE A 179 1.54 19.14 5.18
N PRO A 180 2.18 17.96 5.23
CA PRO A 180 3.60 17.86 4.95
C PRO A 180 3.89 18.37 3.53
N ALA A 181 5.03 19.05 3.33
CA ALA A 181 5.45 19.49 2.00
C ALA A 181 5.58 18.29 1.04
N GLY A 182 5.12 18.46 -0.21
CA GLY A 182 5.20 17.43 -1.25
C GLY A 182 4.31 16.21 -1.03
N SER A 183 3.31 16.27 -0.12
CA SER A 183 2.53 15.08 0.23
C SER A 183 1.28 14.85 -0.63
N LEU A 184 0.78 15.90 -1.30
CA LEU A 184 -0.37 15.79 -2.20
C LEU A 184 0.08 15.51 -3.63
N ARG A 185 -0.72 14.74 -4.38
CA ARG A 185 -0.46 14.43 -5.79
C ARG A 185 -1.57 14.95 -6.69
N ALA A 186 -1.24 15.35 -7.91
CA ALA A 186 -2.24 15.73 -8.89
C ALA A 186 -3.11 14.52 -9.27
N GLY A 187 -4.37 14.75 -9.66
CA GLY A 187 -5.33 13.70 -10.00
C GLY A 187 -6.59 13.72 -9.14
N VAL A 188 -7.37 12.64 -9.21
CA VAL A 188 -8.57 12.47 -8.38
C VAL A 188 -8.15 12.12 -6.95
N GLN A 189 -8.52 12.96 -6.01
CA GLN A 189 -8.23 12.80 -4.58
C GLN A 189 -9.49 12.42 -3.83
N GLY A 190 -9.39 11.37 -2.99
CA GLY A 190 -10.43 10.96 -2.06
C GLY A 190 -10.22 11.63 -0.71
N MET A 191 -11.29 12.22 -0.16
CA MET A 191 -11.25 12.93 1.11
C MET A 191 -12.34 12.45 2.08
N GLN A 192 -12.00 12.42 3.36
CA GLN A 192 -12.93 12.14 4.46
C GLN A 192 -12.71 13.10 5.63
N VAL A 193 -13.79 13.38 6.36
CA VAL A 193 -13.75 14.01 7.69
C VAL A 193 -13.80 12.91 8.74
N LEU A 194 -12.86 12.93 9.66
CA LEU A 194 -12.72 11.97 10.76
C LEU A 194 -12.98 12.69 12.09
N HIS A 195 -13.84 12.09 12.90
CA HIS A 195 -14.04 12.50 14.29
C HIS A 195 -13.29 11.56 15.20
N HIS A 196 -12.36 12.11 15.95
CA HIS A 196 -11.71 11.41 17.03
C HIS A 196 -12.41 11.71 18.35
N ILE A 197 -12.47 10.70 19.20
CA ILE A 197 -13.16 10.74 20.49
C ILE A 197 -12.11 10.66 21.59
N MET A 198 -12.19 11.57 22.54
CA MET A 198 -11.28 11.64 23.66
C MET A 198 -11.76 10.68 24.77
N MET A 199 -11.01 9.61 25.04
CA MET A 199 -11.34 8.60 26.06
C MET A 199 -10.11 8.19 26.88
N GLY A 200 -10.33 7.54 28.03
CA GLY A 200 -9.26 7.05 28.89
C GLY A 200 -8.88 7.98 30.04
N LYS A 201 -7.97 7.48 30.88
CA LYS A 201 -7.26 8.20 31.95
C LYS A 201 -5.77 7.82 31.86
N PRO A 202 -4.89 8.68 31.31
CA PRO A 202 -5.16 10.03 30.82
C PRO A 202 -6.05 10.05 29.57
N LEU A 203 -6.66 11.20 29.31
CA LEU A 203 -7.54 11.39 28.17
C LEU A 203 -6.72 11.34 26.87
N THR A 204 -6.96 10.32 26.04
CA THR A 204 -6.27 10.08 24.77
C THR A 204 -7.25 10.09 23.60
N SER A 205 -6.75 10.44 22.42
CA SER A 205 -7.54 10.48 21.19
C SER A 205 -7.70 9.08 20.62
N HIS A 206 -8.93 8.67 20.32
CA HIS A 206 -9.27 7.39 19.69
C HIS A 206 -10.07 7.62 18.41
N ARG A 207 -9.97 6.71 17.44
CA ARG A 207 -10.81 6.76 16.23
C ARG A 207 -12.29 6.66 16.60
N GLY A 208 -13.10 7.52 16.00
CA GLY A 208 -14.54 7.58 16.20
C GLY A 208 -15.29 7.36 14.90
N PHE A 209 -15.93 8.42 14.40
CA PHE A 209 -16.80 8.38 13.24
C PHE A 209 -16.08 8.90 11.99
N GLU A 210 -16.46 8.38 10.82
CA GLU A 210 -15.91 8.79 9.53
C GLU A 210 -17.03 9.18 8.58
N SER A 211 -16.79 10.20 7.75
CA SER A 211 -17.74 10.60 6.72
C SER A 211 -17.75 9.64 5.53
N ASN A 212 -18.70 9.85 4.62
CA ASN A 212 -18.55 9.39 3.25
C ASN A 212 -17.24 9.90 2.63
N VAL A 213 -16.76 9.20 1.61
CA VAL A 213 -15.66 9.69 0.78
C VAL A 213 -16.23 10.72 -0.20
N ALA A 214 -15.66 11.92 -0.21
CA ALA A 214 -15.89 12.91 -1.25
C ALA A 214 -14.68 12.96 -2.18
N ALA A 215 -14.91 13.01 -3.49
CA ALA A 215 -13.85 13.11 -4.48
C ALA A 215 -13.73 14.55 -4.97
N PHE A 216 -12.50 15.00 -5.19
CA PHE A 216 -12.19 16.23 -5.92
C PHE A 216 -11.00 16.00 -6.84
N VAL A 217 -10.78 16.90 -7.80
CA VAL A 217 -9.65 16.79 -8.74
C VAL A 217 -8.62 17.85 -8.38
N LEU A 218 -7.46 17.44 -7.87
CA LEU A 218 -6.32 18.32 -7.67
C LEU A 218 -5.58 18.45 -9.02
N ARG A 219 -5.59 19.64 -9.60
CA ARG A 219 -4.94 19.93 -10.88
C ARG A 219 -3.48 20.32 -10.65
N PRO A 220 -2.55 19.85 -11.50
CA PRO A 220 -1.17 20.31 -11.45
C PRO A 220 -1.07 21.76 -11.91
N THR A 221 -0.12 22.51 -11.40
CA THR A 221 0.35 23.77 -11.97
C THR A 221 1.72 23.57 -12.59
N ILE A 222 2.01 24.35 -13.63
CA ILE A 222 3.33 24.41 -14.24
C ILE A 222 4.02 25.61 -13.62
N THR A 223 5.07 25.36 -12.84
CA THR A 223 5.84 26.42 -12.17
C THR A 223 6.94 26.97 -13.08
N ASP A 224 7.43 26.17 -14.02
CA ASP A 224 8.40 26.56 -15.02
C ASP A 224 8.33 25.65 -16.26
N VAL A 225 8.73 26.18 -17.42
CA VAL A 225 8.80 25.42 -18.66
C VAL A 225 9.91 25.95 -19.57
N GLU A 226 10.74 25.04 -20.08
CA GLU A 226 11.85 25.35 -20.97
C GLU A 226 11.89 24.39 -22.16
N ALA A 227 12.18 24.92 -23.35
CA ALA A 227 12.49 24.14 -24.55
C ALA A 227 13.92 24.48 -25.01
N PRO A 228 14.93 23.72 -24.56
CA PRO A 228 16.33 24.02 -24.92
C PRO A 228 16.59 23.85 -26.42
N ASP A 229 15.81 23.01 -27.10
CA ASP A 229 15.89 22.72 -28.53
C ASP A 229 14.51 22.33 -29.10
N ALA A 230 14.48 21.90 -30.36
CA ALA A 230 13.24 21.48 -31.04
C ALA A 230 12.87 20.00 -30.78
N THR A 231 13.56 19.34 -29.85
CA THR A 231 13.40 17.91 -29.56
C THR A 231 12.96 17.61 -28.14
N ASP A 232 13.23 18.48 -27.17
CA ASP A 232 12.84 18.28 -25.78
C ASP A 232 12.16 19.52 -25.17
N VAL A 233 11.16 19.27 -24.31
CA VAL A 233 10.50 20.29 -23.49
C VAL A 233 10.51 19.81 -22.04
N THR A 234 11.12 20.58 -21.15
CA THR A 234 11.15 20.30 -19.71
C THR A 234 10.08 21.12 -19.00
N VAL A 235 9.26 20.45 -18.19
CA VAL A 235 8.18 21.09 -17.43
C VAL A 235 8.40 20.81 -15.94
N ILE A 236 8.32 21.85 -15.12
CA ILE A 236 8.33 21.76 -13.66
C ILE A 236 6.90 21.85 -13.13
N PHE A 237 6.52 20.88 -12.31
CA PHE A 237 5.18 20.65 -11.79
C PHE A 237 5.07 20.97 -10.30
N ASN A 238 3.89 21.46 -9.90
CA ASN A 238 3.45 21.47 -8.52
C ASN A 238 1.98 20.99 -8.43
N PRO A 239 1.65 19.94 -7.67
CA PRO A 239 2.56 19.07 -6.92
C PRO A 239 3.45 18.21 -7.82
N GLU A 240 4.42 17.52 -7.19
CA GLU A 240 5.29 16.55 -7.86
C GLU A 240 4.48 15.41 -8.48
N VAL A 241 5.04 14.82 -9.54
CA VAL A 241 4.41 13.74 -10.30
C VAL A 241 5.04 12.42 -9.91
N GLY A 242 4.20 11.48 -9.46
CA GLY A 242 4.65 10.15 -9.08
C GLY A 242 5.11 9.29 -10.25
N LYS A 243 6.05 8.37 -10.01
CA LYS A 243 6.61 7.43 -10.98
C LYS A 243 5.57 6.69 -11.83
N THR A 244 4.45 6.33 -11.20
CA THR A 244 3.36 5.56 -11.83
C THR A 244 2.23 6.42 -12.40
N GLN A 245 2.27 7.74 -12.21
CA GLN A 245 1.22 8.64 -12.71
C GLN A 245 1.38 8.87 -14.21
N ARG A 246 0.26 9.01 -14.93
CA ARG A 246 0.27 9.29 -16.36
C ARG A 246 0.35 10.79 -16.62
N ALA A 247 1.53 11.28 -16.98
CA ALA A 247 1.73 12.65 -17.44
C ALA A 247 1.70 12.79 -18.97
N VAL A 248 1.05 13.84 -19.46
CA VAL A 248 0.94 14.20 -20.88
C VAL A 248 1.17 15.70 -21.04
N LEU A 249 2.12 16.08 -21.87
CA LEU A 249 2.34 17.44 -22.34
C LEU A 249 1.37 17.76 -23.49
N LEU A 250 0.77 18.94 -23.44
CA LEU A 250 -0.14 19.47 -24.45
C LEU A 250 0.39 20.84 -24.89
N LEU A 251 0.59 21.03 -26.18
CA LEU A 251 1.02 22.29 -26.77
C LEU A 251 -0.08 22.82 -27.69
N ASN A 252 -0.51 24.06 -27.47
CA ASN A 252 -1.46 24.76 -28.33
C ASN A 252 -0.81 26.03 -28.87
N GLU A 253 -0.77 26.19 -30.19
CA GLU A 253 -0.13 27.34 -30.81
C GLU A 253 -0.75 28.66 -30.34
N LEU A 254 0.11 29.55 -29.87
CA LEU A 254 -0.23 30.91 -29.49
C LEU A 254 -0.20 31.81 -30.72
N ASP A 255 -1.17 32.72 -30.84
CA ASP A 255 -1.25 33.68 -31.96
C ASP A 255 -1.22 33.05 -33.37
N PRO A 256 -2.02 32.00 -33.67
CA PRO A 256 -2.01 31.38 -34.99
C PRO A 256 -2.49 32.37 -36.07
N PRO A 257 -1.91 32.34 -37.28
CA PRO A 257 -2.33 33.21 -38.37
C PRO A 257 -3.76 32.90 -38.81
N SER A 258 -4.54 33.93 -39.14
CA SER A 258 -5.96 33.80 -39.53
C SER A 258 -6.20 32.98 -40.81
N SER A 259 -5.14 32.65 -41.56
CA SER A 259 -5.18 31.87 -42.79
C SER A 259 -5.21 30.35 -42.58
N ARG A 260 -4.98 29.86 -41.36
CA ARG A 260 -5.01 28.42 -41.04
C ARG A 260 -5.48 28.14 -39.61
N ALA A 261 -5.86 26.89 -39.35
CA ALA A 261 -6.14 26.43 -38.01
C ALA A 261 -4.88 26.47 -37.12
N ALA A 262 -5.09 26.67 -35.82
CA ALA A 262 -4.06 26.58 -34.80
C ALA A 262 -3.50 25.16 -34.73
N ARG A 263 -2.18 25.04 -34.59
CA ARG A 263 -1.53 23.75 -34.38
C ARG A 263 -1.73 23.30 -32.93
N ALA A 264 -1.85 21.98 -32.73
CA ALA A 264 -1.96 21.37 -31.42
C ALA A 264 -1.19 20.05 -31.41
N TYR A 265 -0.43 19.81 -30.34
CA TYR A 265 0.41 18.63 -30.18
C TYR A 265 0.21 18.00 -28.80
N SER A 266 0.48 16.70 -28.69
CA SER A 266 0.39 15.95 -27.44
C SER A 266 1.53 14.94 -27.35
N PHE A 267 2.24 14.93 -26.23
CA PHE A 267 3.39 14.06 -25.98
C PHE A 267 3.24 13.39 -24.62
N LYS A 268 3.48 12.09 -24.57
CA LYS A 268 3.48 11.34 -23.31
C LYS A 268 4.82 11.55 -22.61
N ALA A 269 4.79 11.56 -21.29
CA ALA A 269 6.02 11.50 -20.49
C ALA A 269 6.82 10.23 -20.81
N PRO A 270 8.15 10.25 -20.62
CA PRO A 270 8.98 9.06 -20.69
C PRO A 270 8.54 8.00 -19.67
N PRO A 271 9.00 6.73 -19.82
CA PRO A 271 8.77 5.70 -18.80
C PRO A 271 9.11 6.21 -17.40
N ASP A 272 8.27 5.87 -16.43
CA ASP A 272 8.45 6.23 -15.02
C ASP A 272 8.62 7.74 -14.78
N ASN A 273 8.10 8.56 -15.70
CA ASN A 273 8.24 10.02 -15.70
C ASN A 273 9.69 10.52 -15.64
N GLY A 274 10.65 9.70 -16.11
CA GLY A 274 12.08 10.02 -16.11
C GLY A 274 12.78 9.77 -14.78
N ILE A 275 12.12 9.10 -13.84
CA ILE A 275 12.70 8.72 -12.55
C ILE A 275 13.52 7.43 -12.71
N GLU A 276 14.85 7.57 -12.70
CA GLU A 276 15.77 6.45 -12.83
C GLU A 276 16.17 5.82 -11.50
N ASP A 277 16.14 6.59 -10.41
CA ASP A 277 16.46 6.11 -9.07
C ASP A 277 15.34 5.19 -8.54
N GLU A 278 15.70 4.07 -7.92
CA GLU A 278 14.74 3.14 -7.32
C GLU A 278 14.21 3.64 -5.97
N ASP A 279 14.95 4.51 -5.28
CA ASP A 279 14.58 5.06 -3.97
C ASP A 279 13.74 6.35 -4.10
N VAL A 280 13.47 6.82 -5.32
CA VAL A 280 12.68 8.01 -5.61
C VAL A 280 11.38 7.62 -6.29
N ASP A 281 10.26 8.10 -5.74
CA ASP A 281 8.90 7.77 -6.22
C ASP A 281 8.19 8.95 -6.89
N GLU A 282 8.75 10.16 -6.82
CA GLU A 282 8.16 11.40 -7.31
C GLU A 282 9.22 12.32 -7.93
N THR A 283 8.80 13.15 -8.90
CA THR A 283 9.65 14.19 -9.50
C THR A 283 8.84 15.45 -9.75
N ALA A 284 9.44 16.61 -9.46
CA ALA A 284 8.90 17.89 -9.89
C ALA A 284 9.15 18.16 -11.38
N SER A 285 10.16 17.55 -12.00
CA SER A 285 10.61 17.89 -13.36
C SER A 285 10.50 16.68 -14.29
N ILE A 286 9.87 16.89 -15.45
CA ILE A 286 9.75 15.87 -16.50
C ILE A 286 10.21 16.49 -17.83
N SER A 287 11.16 15.83 -18.50
CA SER A 287 11.54 16.15 -19.88
C SER A 287 10.75 15.30 -20.87
N PHE A 288 10.02 15.96 -21.76
CA PHE A 288 9.21 15.35 -22.80
C PHE A 288 9.91 15.44 -24.15
N SER A 289 10.16 14.30 -24.79
CA SER A 289 10.65 14.28 -26.16
C SER A 289 9.53 14.62 -27.15
N ILE A 290 9.69 15.74 -27.84
CA ILE A 290 8.78 16.27 -28.84
C ILE A 290 9.26 15.95 -30.25
N THR A 291 8.32 15.70 -31.17
CA THR A 291 8.64 15.40 -32.58
C THR A 291 7.61 16.03 -33.51
N GLY A 292 8.08 16.62 -34.62
CA GLY A 292 7.22 17.23 -35.63
C GLY A 292 6.50 18.51 -35.18
N VAL A 293 6.99 19.13 -34.09
CA VAL A 293 6.51 20.45 -33.65
C VAL A 293 7.15 21.51 -34.52
N GLU A 294 6.34 22.40 -35.06
CA GLU A 294 6.81 23.49 -35.90
C GLU A 294 7.29 24.66 -35.03
N PRO A 295 8.33 25.41 -35.43
CA PRO A 295 8.81 26.56 -34.66
C PRO A 295 7.71 27.61 -34.41
N GLY A 296 7.68 28.18 -33.21
CA GLY A 296 6.67 29.16 -32.79
C GLY A 296 6.43 29.17 -31.29
N ASP A 297 5.51 30.05 -30.86
CA ASP A 297 5.10 30.15 -29.46
C ASP A 297 3.88 29.26 -29.19
N TYR A 298 3.91 28.55 -28.07
CA TYR A 298 2.86 27.61 -27.68
C TYR A 298 2.43 27.88 -26.24
N LEU A 299 1.11 27.84 -26.00
CA LEU A 299 0.54 27.64 -24.68
C LEU A 299 0.83 26.21 -24.23
N VAL A 300 1.32 26.08 -23.01
CA VAL A 300 1.70 24.82 -22.39
C VAL A 300 0.65 24.41 -21.39
N ARG A 301 0.15 23.19 -21.56
CA ARG A 301 -0.69 22.50 -20.59
C ARG A 301 -0.09 21.15 -20.29
N ALA A 302 -0.35 20.66 -19.09
CA ALA A 302 -0.01 19.30 -18.74
C ALA A 302 -1.19 18.61 -18.07
N GLN A 303 -1.34 17.32 -18.37
CA GLN A 303 -2.36 16.47 -17.77
C GLN A 303 -1.67 15.37 -16.97
N VAL A 304 -1.98 15.29 -15.68
CA VAL A 304 -1.51 14.23 -14.77
C VAL A 304 -2.72 13.44 -14.27
N ASP A 305 -2.77 12.14 -14.59
CA ASP A 305 -3.89 11.24 -14.26
C ASP A 305 -5.28 11.78 -14.67
N GLY A 306 -5.33 12.52 -15.78
CA GLY A 306 -6.56 13.13 -16.28
C GLY A 306 -6.86 14.53 -15.74
N ALA A 307 -6.18 14.97 -14.68
CA ALA A 307 -6.27 16.33 -14.16
C ALA A 307 -5.39 17.27 -14.98
N GLU A 308 -6.01 18.28 -15.60
CA GLU A 308 -5.34 19.20 -16.50
C GLU A 308 -5.00 20.53 -15.83
N SER A 309 -3.77 21.00 -16.04
CA SER A 309 -3.29 22.28 -15.54
C SER A 309 -4.11 23.46 -16.09
N PRO A 310 -4.41 24.46 -15.26
CA PRO A 310 -5.07 25.66 -15.73
C PRO A 310 -4.16 26.48 -16.65
N LEU A 311 -4.79 27.28 -17.52
CA LEU A 311 -4.13 28.35 -18.27
C LEU A 311 -4.40 29.69 -17.59
N GLU A 312 -3.44 30.59 -17.67
CA GLU A 312 -3.57 31.99 -17.29
C GLU A 312 -4.27 32.78 -18.39
N MET A 313 -5.05 33.79 -17.98
CA MET A 313 -5.70 34.72 -18.89
C MET A 313 -5.27 36.16 -18.56
N ASP A 314 -5.11 36.96 -19.60
CA ASP A 314 -4.95 38.40 -19.44
C ASP A 314 -6.28 39.11 -19.11
N ALA A 315 -6.22 40.43 -18.88
CA ALA A 315 -7.39 41.25 -18.58
C ALA A 315 -8.45 41.29 -19.70
N SER A 316 -8.10 40.86 -20.92
CA SER A 316 -9.01 40.77 -22.06
C SER A 316 -9.70 39.39 -22.17
N GLY A 317 -9.37 38.46 -21.27
CA GLY A 317 -9.88 37.09 -21.27
C GLY A 317 -9.15 36.17 -22.26
N ARG A 318 -7.99 36.59 -22.76
CA ARG A 318 -7.18 35.81 -23.69
C ARG A 318 -6.14 34.99 -22.93
N TYR A 319 -5.97 33.72 -23.28
CA TYR A 319 -4.91 32.90 -22.71
C TYR A 319 -3.52 33.46 -23.05
N ASN A 320 -2.66 33.58 -22.03
CA ASN A 320 -1.34 34.18 -22.15
C ASN A 320 -0.23 33.39 -21.42
N GLY A 321 -0.54 32.32 -20.71
CA GLY A 321 0.43 31.53 -19.95
C GLY A 321 -0.14 30.19 -19.46
N PRO A 322 0.71 29.23 -19.08
CA PRO A 322 2.16 29.18 -19.32
C PRO A 322 2.49 29.07 -20.82
N THR A 323 3.63 29.60 -21.26
CA THR A 323 4.06 29.57 -22.67
C THR A 323 5.48 29.06 -22.83
N VAL A 324 5.77 28.48 -24.00
CA VAL A 324 7.11 28.08 -24.41
C VAL A 324 7.33 28.41 -25.89
N THR A 325 8.54 28.85 -26.23
CA THR A 325 8.95 29.08 -27.62
C THR A 325 9.73 27.86 -28.10
N ILE A 326 9.27 27.25 -29.20
CA ILE A 326 9.98 26.16 -29.86
C ILE A 326 10.85 26.75 -30.98
N PRO A 327 12.19 26.53 -30.96
CA PRO A 327 13.15 27.18 -31.86
C PRO A 327 13.13 26.68 -33.31
#